data_AF-A0A936GGQ5-F1
#
_entry.id   AF-A0A936GGQ5-F1
#
_cell.length_a   1.000
_cell.length_b   1.000
_cell.length_c   1.000
_cell.angle_alpha   90.00
_cell.angle_beta   90.00
_cell.angle_gamma   90.00
#
_symmetry.space_group_name_H-M   'P 1'
#
loop_
_entity.id
_entity.type
_entity.pdbx_description
1 polymer ?
#
loop_
_entity_poly.entity_id
_entity_poly.type
_entity_poly.pdbx_seq_one_letter_code
_entity_poly.pdbx_strand_id
1 'polypeptide(L)'
;MRILFYLLPMLLIIASCQNQQKSESNQNKNALIPSEVLVTYEHNMIVTNQTIFKSMEVDTFVNFLVTNTLNGKIAVTSAFDNQSKLSLEEINRQIGTYQDTVFAFDTNTGTDQQIIKNVNFNKKNLQRLVMNERWFFDEETFSMKKEVLKYAPISIFYKDSDTLKTDQIKKLHFWYNFEKTPNKPFENMMLIGSDISYEFNLYNGTTPHWLESLSVNRFVEILINRAVKENKDVYDYFDKTKLNEKKVRENLGESTEEYYVEDENGTVTDTVVSTNNFDPMEITTVIFIEDWYLDTTDMRIYKKVKQIAPVRVFTSSNYKGDEEISKKIPFVLYLQ
;
A
#
# COMPACT_ATOMS: atom_id res chain seq x y z
N MET A 1 -39.35 -63.31 58.02
CA MET A 1 -39.57 -64.39 57.03
C MET A 1 -39.83 -63.74 55.68
N ARG A 2 -38.99 -64.05 54.67
CA ARG A 2 -39.17 -63.86 53.20
C ARG A 2 -39.30 -62.41 52.68
N ILE A 3 -38.24 -61.85 52.08
CA ILE A 3 -37.81 -61.95 50.66
C ILE A 3 -38.82 -61.29 49.69
N LEU A 4 -38.44 -60.14 49.10
CA LEU A 4 -38.47 -59.84 47.66
C LEU A 4 -37.92 -58.40 47.45
N PHE A 5 -36.69 -58.18 46.96
CA PHE A 5 -36.23 -58.19 45.57
C PHE A 5 -37.00 -57.23 44.62
N TYR A 6 -36.31 -56.16 44.21
CA TYR A 6 -36.14 -55.63 42.84
C TYR A 6 -36.26 -54.11 42.67
N LEU A 7 -35.27 -53.63 41.90
CA LEU A 7 -35.26 -52.46 41.01
C LEU A 7 -34.89 -51.11 41.63
N LEU A 8 -33.58 -50.98 41.83
CA LEU A 8 -32.81 -49.75 41.74
C LEU A 8 -32.59 -49.42 40.25
N PRO A 9 -33.20 -48.39 39.65
CA PRO A 9 -32.72 -47.87 38.38
C PRO A 9 -31.54 -46.94 38.67
N MET A 10 -30.39 -47.44 38.24
CA MET A 10 -29.15 -46.75 37.96
C MET A 10 -29.39 -45.36 37.32
N LEU A 11 -29.44 -44.31 38.13
CA LEU A 11 -29.36 -42.92 37.66
C LEU A 11 -27.88 -42.59 37.44
N LEU A 12 -27.35 -43.10 36.32
CA LEU A 12 -26.12 -42.59 35.72
C LEU A 12 -26.41 -41.16 35.27
N ILE A 13 -26.09 -40.19 36.13
CA ILE A 13 -25.87 -38.82 35.73
C ILE A 13 -24.62 -38.85 34.87
N ILE A 14 -24.81 -39.07 33.58
CA ILE A 14 -23.82 -38.71 32.58
C ILE A 14 -23.77 -37.19 32.66
N ALA A 15 -22.79 -36.69 33.41
CA ALA A 15 -22.29 -35.34 33.26
C ALA A 15 -21.79 -35.24 31.81
N SER A 16 -22.71 -34.99 30.89
CA SER A 16 -22.40 -34.34 29.64
C SER A 16 -21.93 -32.96 30.07
N CYS A 17 -20.63 -32.85 30.33
CA CYS A 17 -19.92 -31.65 29.98
C CYS A 17 -20.22 -31.45 28.49
N GLN A 18 -21.29 -30.73 28.21
CA GLN A 18 -21.32 -29.79 27.11
C GLN A 18 -20.12 -28.90 27.36
N ASN A 19 -18.98 -29.39 26.88
CA ASN A 19 -17.88 -28.57 26.50
C ASN A 19 -18.48 -27.72 25.38
N GLN A 20 -19.18 -26.66 25.76
CA GLN A 20 -19.19 -25.43 25.02
C GLN A 20 -17.70 -25.07 24.92
N GLN A 21 -17.03 -25.70 23.95
CA GLN A 21 -16.25 -24.91 23.03
C GLN A 21 -17.19 -23.78 22.67
N LYS A 22 -17.04 -22.65 23.37
CA LYS A 22 -17.17 -21.36 22.74
C LYS A 22 -16.52 -21.59 21.39
N SER A 23 -17.34 -21.74 20.35
CA SER A 23 -16.87 -21.52 19.00
C SER A 23 -16.08 -20.24 19.15
N GLU A 24 -14.79 -20.28 18.86
CA GLU A 24 -14.01 -19.05 18.70
C GLU A 24 -14.91 -18.14 17.89
N SER A 25 -15.39 -17.09 18.58
CA SER A 25 -16.35 -16.15 18.04
C SER A 25 -15.84 -15.78 16.66
N ASN A 26 -16.71 -15.72 15.64
CA ASN A 26 -16.43 -15.16 14.31
C ASN A 26 -15.47 -13.97 14.41
N GLN A 27 -14.18 -14.26 14.47
CA GLN A 27 -13.11 -13.28 14.55
C GLN A 27 -12.93 -12.92 13.09
N ASN A 28 -13.38 -11.72 12.75
CA ASN A 28 -13.32 -11.08 11.44
C ASN A 28 -12.24 -11.73 10.58
N LYS A 29 -12.66 -12.68 9.72
CA LYS A 29 -11.73 -13.43 8.89
C LYS A 29 -11.16 -12.42 7.90
N ASN A 30 -9.86 -12.15 7.99
CA ASN A 30 -9.18 -11.36 6.97
C ASN A 30 -9.40 -12.06 5.63
N ALA A 31 -9.99 -11.35 4.69
CA ALA A 31 -10.26 -11.91 3.36
C ALA A 31 -9.00 -11.94 2.49
N LEU A 32 -7.95 -11.22 2.90
CA LEU A 32 -6.59 -11.50 2.47
C LEU A 32 -6.13 -12.72 3.26
N ILE A 33 -5.90 -13.85 2.59
CA ILE A 33 -5.34 -15.05 3.23
C ILE A 33 -3.83 -14.96 3.09
N PRO A 34 -3.04 -15.01 4.19
CA PRO A 34 -3.42 -15.34 5.57
C PRO A 34 -3.95 -14.15 6.39
N SER A 35 -4.50 -14.44 7.58
CA SER A 35 -5.20 -13.50 8.50
C SER A 35 -4.52 -12.15 8.75
N GLU A 36 -3.23 -12.04 8.45
CA GLU A 36 -2.46 -10.81 8.36
C GLU A 36 -1.51 -10.90 7.16
N VAL A 37 -1.49 -9.88 6.31
CA VAL A 37 -0.55 -9.80 5.18
C VAL A 37 0.55 -8.82 5.55
N LEU A 38 1.81 -9.26 5.46
CA LEU A 38 2.95 -8.37 5.61
C LEU A 38 3.37 -7.86 4.22
N VAL A 39 3.38 -6.55 4.06
CA VAL A 39 3.69 -5.87 2.81
C VAL A 39 4.90 -4.98 3.00
N THR A 40 5.87 -5.05 2.08
CA THR A 40 6.98 -4.09 2.02
C THR A 40 6.95 -3.36 0.69
N TYR A 41 7.08 -2.03 0.69
CA TYR A 41 7.11 -1.27 -0.56
C TYR A 41 7.81 0.09 -0.43
N GLU A 42 8.25 0.63 -1.56
CA GLU A 42 8.72 2.01 -1.67
C GLU A 42 7.53 2.94 -1.98
N HIS A 43 7.37 4.00 -1.18
CA HIS A 43 6.40 5.06 -1.40
C HIS A 43 7.11 6.35 -1.80
N ASN A 44 6.73 6.94 -2.93
CA ASN A 44 7.18 8.28 -3.30
C ASN A 44 6.40 9.30 -2.49
N MET A 45 7.08 10.09 -1.66
CA MET A 45 6.43 11.14 -0.88
C MET A 45 6.01 12.32 -1.76
N ILE A 46 6.71 12.54 -2.88
CA ILE A 46 6.40 13.56 -3.87
C ILE A 46 5.88 12.86 -5.12
N VAL A 47 4.66 13.20 -5.55
CA VAL A 47 4.09 12.72 -6.80
C VAL A 47 4.18 13.82 -7.85
N THR A 48 4.81 13.52 -8.99
CA THR A 48 5.03 14.49 -10.07
C THR A 48 3.76 14.76 -10.88
N ASN A 49 2.83 13.80 -10.95
CA ASN A 49 1.53 13.97 -11.60
C ASN A 49 0.41 14.20 -10.56
N GLN A 50 0.31 15.43 -10.07
CA GLN A 50 -0.66 15.79 -9.01
C GLN A 50 -2.13 15.82 -9.47
N THR A 51 -2.39 15.67 -10.77
CA THR A 51 -3.77 15.74 -11.30
C THR A 51 -4.62 14.53 -10.88
N ILE A 52 -3.98 13.37 -10.68
CA ILE A 52 -4.64 12.11 -10.34
C ILE A 52 -4.24 11.66 -8.92
N PHE A 53 -3.01 11.98 -8.51
CA PHE A 53 -2.42 11.53 -7.26
C PHE A 53 -2.12 12.67 -6.31
N LYS A 54 -2.51 12.54 -5.05
CA LYS A 54 -2.18 13.51 -4.00
C LYS A 54 -1.04 12.99 -3.13
N SER A 55 -0.10 13.87 -2.81
CA SER A 55 1.04 13.58 -1.93
C SER A 55 0.75 14.00 -0.48
N MET A 56 1.61 13.51 0.42
CA MET A 56 1.66 14.01 1.80
C MET A 56 2.27 15.42 1.88
N GLU A 57 2.13 16.06 3.04
CA GLU A 57 2.78 17.31 3.43
C GLU A 57 4.27 17.06 3.72
N VAL A 58 5.06 16.90 2.65
CA VAL A 58 6.46 16.44 2.72
C VAL A 58 7.33 17.33 3.59
N ASP A 59 7.25 18.65 3.43
CA ASP A 59 8.10 19.58 4.17
C ASP A 59 7.83 19.49 5.68
N THR A 60 6.55 19.44 6.05
CA THR A 60 6.11 19.27 7.44
C THR A 60 6.67 17.98 8.02
N PHE A 61 6.44 16.85 7.34
CA PHE A 61 6.92 15.54 7.78
C PHE A 61 8.45 15.48 7.89
N VAL A 62 9.18 15.92 6.86
CA VAL A 62 10.65 15.92 6.84
C VAL A 62 11.21 16.82 7.95
N ASN A 63 10.61 17.98 8.20
CA ASN A 63 11.03 18.84 9.30
C ASN A 63 10.90 18.15 10.65
N PHE A 64 9.77 17.52 10.95
CA PHE A 64 9.59 16.75 12.20
C PHE A 64 10.59 15.59 12.29
N LEU A 65 10.74 14.84 11.21
CA LEU A 65 11.64 13.69 11.13
C LEU A 65 13.07 14.10 11.48
N VAL A 66 13.57 15.14 10.82
CA VAL A 66 14.94 15.65 11.00
C VAL A 66 15.11 16.23 12.39
N THR A 67 14.20 17.11 12.83
CA THR A 67 14.33 17.78 14.12
C THR A 67 14.25 16.81 15.29
N ASN A 68 13.34 15.84 15.28
CA ASN A 68 13.22 14.91 16.41
C ASN A 68 14.36 13.89 16.44
N THR A 69 14.79 13.41 15.28
CA THR A 69 15.82 12.36 15.20
C THR A 69 17.22 12.91 15.40
N LEU A 70 17.55 14.06 14.81
CA LEU A 70 18.84 14.72 15.01
C LEU A 70 19.00 15.37 16.39
N ASN A 71 17.92 15.55 17.14
CA ASN A 71 18.00 15.94 18.54
C ASN A 71 18.04 14.73 19.50
N GLY A 72 18.12 13.50 18.98
CA GLY A 72 18.18 12.28 19.78
C GLY A 72 16.89 11.97 20.56
N LYS A 73 15.76 12.59 20.21
CA LYS A 73 14.47 12.34 20.89
C LYS A 73 13.85 11.01 20.48
N ILE A 74 14.18 10.52 19.28
CA ILE A 74 13.62 9.30 18.70
C ILE A 74 14.75 8.32 18.44
N ALA A 75 14.61 7.12 19.00
CA ALA A 75 15.54 6.03 18.74
C ALA A 75 15.25 5.42 17.36
N VAL A 76 16.32 5.15 16.61
CA VAL A 76 16.27 4.52 15.30
C VAL A 76 17.30 3.40 15.22
N THR A 77 17.11 2.45 14.31
CA THR A 77 18.06 1.34 14.11
C THR A 77 18.75 1.42 12.76
N SER A 78 19.89 0.74 12.63
CA SER A 78 20.63 0.67 11.37
C SER A 78 19.77 0.15 10.22
N ALA A 79 19.93 0.73 9.03
CA ALA A 79 19.30 0.23 7.80
C ALA A 79 19.68 -1.22 7.46
N PHE A 80 20.87 -1.65 7.86
CA PHE A 80 21.45 -2.96 7.54
C PHE A 80 21.39 -3.95 8.70
N ASP A 81 21.11 -3.46 9.91
CA ASP A 81 20.92 -4.25 11.11
C ASP A 81 19.75 -3.68 11.94
N ASN A 82 18.60 -4.34 11.82
CA ASN A 82 17.36 -3.89 12.46
C ASN A 82 17.38 -4.03 13.99
N GLN A 83 18.42 -4.62 14.59
CA GLN A 83 18.55 -4.75 16.04
C GLN A 83 19.44 -3.68 16.66
N SER A 84 20.40 -3.16 15.89
CA SER A 84 21.37 -2.18 16.37
C SER A 84 20.78 -0.77 16.39
N LYS A 85 20.57 -0.22 17.59
CA LYS A 85 20.25 1.21 17.79
C LYS A 85 21.44 2.07 17.39
N LEU A 86 21.17 3.14 16.66
CA LEU A 86 22.21 4.09 16.25
C LEU A 86 22.44 5.16 17.32
N SER A 87 23.71 5.51 17.53
CA SER A 87 24.11 6.71 18.24
C SER A 87 23.80 7.97 17.42
N LEU A 88 23.76 9.12 18.10
CA LEU A 88 23.50 10.40 17.43
C LEU A 88 24.55 10.75 16.37
N GLU A 89 25.82 10.36 16.60
CA GLU A 89 26.90 10.55 15.63
C GLU A 89 26.67 9.71 14.36
N GLU A 90 26.28 8.44 14.52
CA GLU A 90 25.96 7.55 13.40
C GLU A 90 24.74 8.06 12.61
N ILE A 91 23.70 8.52 13.30
CA ILE A 91 22.52 9.13 12.67
C ILE A 91 22.94 10.34 11.82
N ASN A 92 23.74 11.25 12.38
CA ASN A 92 24.24 12.43 11.67
C ASN A 92 25.04 12.02 10.42
N ARG A 93 25.97 11.08 10.55
CA ARG A 93 26.75 10.57 9.42
C ARG A 93 25.88 9.90 8.36
N GLN A 94 24.87 9.11 8.75
CA GLN A 94 23.98 8.44 7.83
C GLN A 94 23.06 9.40 7.08
N ILE A 95 22.51 10.42 7.75
CA ILE A 95 21.67 11.43 7.09
C ILE A 95 22.51 12.34 6.18
N GLY A 96 23.82 12.41 6.39
CA GLY A 96 24.75 13.23 5.59
C GLY A 96 25.08 14.57 6.24
N THR A 97 25.00 14.65 7.57
CA THR A 97 25.50 15.76 8.37
C THR A 97 26.79 15.32 9.07
N TYR A 98 27.95 15.73 8.59
CA TYR A 98 29.22 15.40 9.23
C TYR A 98 30.31 16.42 8.84
N GLN A 99 31.35 16.48 9.66
CA GLN A 99 32.57 17.20 9.33
C GLN A 99 33.54 16.22 8.68
N ASP A 100 34.03 16.58 7.50
CA ASP A 100 35.06 15.83 6.80
C ASP A 100 36.34 16.66 6.71
N THR A 101 37.47 15.97 6.68
CA THR A 101 38.76 16.60 6.42
C THR A 101 39.15 16.29 4.99
N VAL A 102 39.25 17.32 4.16
CA VAL A 102 39.78 17.19 2.79
C VAL A 102 41.11 17.92 2.68
N PHE A 103 42.05 17.34 1.96
CA PHE A 103 43.31 18.00 1.63
C PHE A 103 43.15 18.73 0.29
N ALA A 104 43.45 20.01 0.26
CA ALA A 104 43.43 20.82 -0.95
C ALA A 104 44.80 21.48 -1.15
N PHE A 105 45.28 21.44 -2.38
CA PHE A 105 46.56 22.04 -2.74
C PHE A 105 46.43 23.57 -2.82
N ASP A 106 47.15 24.31 -1.97
CA ASP A 106 47.22 25.77 -2.05
C ASP A 106 48.26 26.19 -3.09
N THR A 107 47.79 26.78 -4.20
CA THR A 107 48.66 27.21 -5.30
C THR A 107 49.57 28.38 -4.95
N ASN A 108 49.29 29.12 -3.88
CA ASN A 108 50.12 30.24 -3.43
C ASN A 108 51.28 29.78 -2.55
N THR A 109 51.07 28.77 -1.71
CA THR A 109 52.10 28.25 -0.80
C THR A 109 52.79 27.00 -1.32
N GLY A 110 52.22 26.32 -2.33
CA GLY A 110 52.75 25.10 -2.91
C GLY A 110 52.64 23.87 -2.00
N THR A 111 51.73 23.89 -1.02
CA THR A 111 51.57 22.83 -0.01
C THR A 111 50.12 22.42 0.13
N ASP A 112 49.88 21.17 0.51
CA ASP A 112 48.55 20.71 0.88
C ASP A 112 48.10 21.38 2.19
N GLN A 113 46.89 21.93 2.16
CA GLN A 113 46.21 22.47 3.33
C GLN A 113 45.03 21.57 3.70
N GLN A 114 44.88 21.37 5.00
CA GLN A 114 43.75 20.64 5.56
C GLN A 114 42.54 21.58 5.61
N ILE A 115 41.48 21.26 4.86
CA ILE A 115 40.23 22.00 4.87
C ILE A 115 39.17 21.15 5.60
N ILE A 116 38.56 21.75 6.62
CA ILE A 116 37.40 21.16 7.29
C ILE A 116 36.16 21.47 6.45
N LYS A 117 35.59 20.45 5.83
CA LYS A 117 34.37 20.54 5.03
C LYS A 117 33.18 20.13 5.89
N ASN A 118 32.28 21.07 6.14
CA ASN A 118 30.99 20.79 6.76
C ASN A 118 30.01 20.31 5.68
N VAL A 119 29.64 19.03 5.71
CA VAL A 119 28.59 18.49 4.86
C VAL A 119 27.27 18.62 5.61
N ASN A 120 26.32 19.33 5.01
CA ASN A 120 25.00 19.55 5.60
C ASN A 120 23.95 18.70 4.90
N PHE A 121 23.03 18.14 5.68
CA PHE A 121 21.90 17.41 5.14
C PHE A 121 20.99 18.29 4.26
N ASN A 122 20.75 17.83 3.03
CA ASN A 122 19.78 18.45 2.12
C ASN A 122 18.42 17.73 2.22
N LYS A 123 17.47 18.38 2.89
CA LYS A 123 16.09 17.90 3.06
C LYS A 123 15.40 17.52 1.75
N LYS A 124 15.72 18.21 0.64
CA LYS A 124 15.12 17.97 -0.69
C LYS A 124 15.49 16.61 -1.29
N ASN A 125 16.53 15.96 -0.76
CA ASN A 125 16.93 14.64 -1.23
C ASN A 125 16.03 13.56 -0.62
N LEU A 126 15.43 13.79 0.55
CA LEU A 126 14.52 12.84 1.19
C LEU A 126 13.19 12.85 0.42
N GLN A 127 13.02 11.88 -0.47
CA GLN A 127 11.90 11.87 -1.44
C GLN A 127 11.03 10.62 -1.34
N ARG A 128 11.52 9.55 -0.70
CA ARG A 128 10.79 8.28 -0.60
C ARG A 128 10.85 7.71 0.80
N LEU A 129 9.93 6.79 1.07
CA LEU A 129 9.89 5.96 2.26
C LEU A 129 9.90 4.49 1.83
N VAL A 130 10.70 3.65 2.48
CA VAL A 130 10.41 2.21 2.50
C VAL A 130 9.49 1.96 3.67
N MET A 131 8.35 1.32 3.43
CA MET A 131 7.40 0.96 4.48
C MET A 131 7.30 -0.55 4.58
N ASN A 132 7.19 -1.03 5.82
CA ASN A 132 6.77 -2.38 6.14
C ASN A 132 5.49 -2.29 6.95
N GLU A 133 4.43 -2.91 6.43
CA GLU A 133 3.08 -2.78 6.93
C GLU A 133 2.43 -4.13 7.14
N ARG A 134 1.54 -4.19 8.12
CA ARG A 134 0.55 -5.26 8.25
C ARG A 134 -0.77 -4.78 7.68
N TRP A 135 -1.33 -5.55 6.76
CA TRP A 135 -2.62 -5.28 6.13
C TRP A 135 -3.67 -6.27 6.63
N PHE A 136 -4.85 -5.72 6.91
CA PHE A 136 -6.04 -6.47 7.28
C PHE A 136 -7.23 -5.95 6.49
N PHE A 137 -7.98 -6.84 5.84
CA PHE A 137 -9.18 -6.51 5.10
C PHE A 137 -10.34 -7.37 5.56
N ASP A 138 -11.41 -6.73 6.02
CA ASP A 138 -12.62 -7.40 6.47
C ASP A 138 -13.67 -7.33 5.35
N GLU A 139 -13.97 -8.48 4.74
CA GLU A 139 -14.94 -8.57 3.65
C GLU A 139 -16.38 -8.33 4.14
N GLU A 140 -16.72 -8.71 5.39
CA GLU A 140 -18.07 -8.56 5.93
C GLU A 140 -18.41 -7.08 6.13
N THR A 141 -17.49 -6.32 6.75
CA THR A 141 -17.65 -4.87 6.96
C THR A 141 -17.15 -4.03 5.79
N PHE A 142 -16.46 -4.64 4.83
CA PHE A 142 -15.80 -3.97 3.72
C PHE A 142 -14.88 -2.82 4.20
N SER A 143 -14.02 -3.14 5.18
CA SER A 143 -13.09 -2.20 5.80
C SER A 143 -11.64 -2.67 5.64
N MET A 144 -10.71 -1.72 5.57
CA MET A 144 -9.28 -2.01 5.47
C MET A 144 -8.48 -1.28 6.54
N LYS A 145 -7.63 -2.04 7.23
CA LYS A 145 -6.66 -1.51 8.18
C LYS A 145 -5.25 -1.75 7.67
N LYS A 146 -4.43 -0.69 7.72
CA LYS A 146 -2.99 -0.74 7.46
C LYS A 146 -2.24 -0.26 8.69
N GLU A 147 -1.36 -1.10 9.19
CA GLU A 147 -0.54 -0.83 10.37
C GLU A 147 0.92 -0.73 9.95
N VAL A 148 1.51 0.45 10.09
CA VAL A 148 2.93 0.67 9.80
C VAL A 148 3.77 0.08 10.94
N LEU A 149 4.48 -1.02 10.65
CA LEU A 149 5.35 -1.71 11.62
C LEU A 149 6.73 -1.07 11.69
N LYS A 150 7.23 -0.61 10.54
CA LYS A 150 8.43 0.19 10.45
C LYS A 150 8.49 0.95 9.14
N TYR A 151 9.25 2.04 9.11
CA TYR A 151 9.60 2.72 7.87
C TYR A 151 11.01 3.30 7.93
N ALA A 152 11.59 3.55 6.77
CA ALA A 152 12.89 4.19 6.63
C ALA A 152 12.86 5.24 5.52
N PRO A 153 13.40 6.45 5.76
CA PRO A 153 13.53 7.46 4.72
C PRO A 153 14.62 7.09 3.72
N ILE A 154 14.37 7.42 2.46
CA ILE A 154 15.31 7.26 1.36
C ILE A 154 15.64 8.63 0.79
N SER A 155 16.94 8.94 0.74
CA SER A 155 17.44 10.04 -0.07
C SER A 155 17.71 9.60 -1.50
N ILE A 156 17.31 10.43 -2.46
CA ILE A 156 17.60 10.31 -3.88
C ILE A 156 18.65 11.36 -4.26
N PHE A 157 19.73 10.91 -4.86
CA PHE A 157 20.79 11.74 -5.42
C PHE A 157 20.90 11.49 -6.91
N TYR A 158 21.45 12.47 -7.62
CA TYR A 158 21.79 12.35 -9.04
C TYR A 158 23.30 12.47 -9.16
N LYS A 159 23.91 11.72 -10.09
CA LYS A 159 25.34 11.90 -10.37
C LYS A 159 25.57 13.30 -10.92
N ASP A 160 26.63 13.97 -10.46
CA ASP A 160 26.95 15.34 -10.90
C ASP A 160 27.18 15.47 -12.41
N SER A 161 27.63 14.38 -13.07
CA SER A 161 27.81 14.32 -14.52
C SER A 161 26.50 14.17 -15.30
N ASP A 162 25.39 13.86 -14.63
CA ASP A 162 24.11 13.58 -15.26
C ASP A 162 23.19 14.80 -15.22
N THR A 163 23.32 15.64 -16.25
CA THR A 163 22.47 16.81 -16.47
C THR A 163 21.00 16.45 -16.68
N LEU A 164 20.70 15.24 -17.14
CA LEU A 164 19.35 14.75 -17.43
C LEU A 164 18.69 14.10 -16.20
N LYS A 165 19.43 13.91 -15.10
CA LYS A 165 18.93 13.31 -13.85
C LYS A 165 18.32 11.92 -14.05
N THR A 166 18.90 11.14 -14.96
CA THR A 166 18.50 9.77 -15.28
C THR A 166 19.06 8.73 -14.31
N ASP A 167 20.29 8.92 -13.83
CA ASP A 167 21.01 8.04 -12.93
C ASP A 167 20.74 8.43 -11.48
N GLN A 168 19.78 7.74 -10.87
CA GLN A 168 19.42 7.91 -9.47
C GLN A 168 20.26 7.01 -8.55
N ILE A 169 20.89 7.62 -7.55
CA ILE A 169 21.50 6.90 -6.44
C ILE A 169 20.55 6.99 -5.24
N LYS A 170 20.12 5.83 -4.75
CA LYS A 170 19.26 5.74 -3.55
C LYS A 170 20.11 5.47 -2.32
N LYS A 171 19.84 6.19 -1.22
CA LYS A 171 20.43 5.94 0.09
C LYS A 171 19.32 5.72 1.11
N LEU A 172 19.21 4.49 1.61
CA LEU A 172 18.41 4.18 2.78
C LEU A 172 19.16 4.67 4.03
N HIS A 173 18.47 5.35 4.94
CA HIS A 173 19.11 5.88 6.15
C HIS A 173 19.01 4.89 7.32
N PHE A 174 17.92 4.95 8.09
CA PHE A 174 17.71 4.17 9.31
C PHE A 174 16.24 3.83 9.47
N TRP A 175 15.93 2.82 10.28
CA TRP A 175 14.55 2.38 10.50
C TRP A 175 13.96 2.98 11.77
N TYR A 176 12.73 3.48 11.65
CA TYR A 176 11.81 3.68 12.77
C TYR A 176 11.05 2.37 12.96
N ASN A 177 11.23 1.70 14.09
CA ASN A 177 10.59 0.41 14.37
C ASN A 177 9.54 0.55 15.46
N PHE A 178 8.41 -0.14 15.26
CA PHE A 178 7.27 -0.06 16.15
C PHE A 178 6.86 -1.47 16.61
N GLU A 179 7.11 -1.79 17.88
CA GLU A 179 6.87 -3.15 18.40
C GLU A 179 5.39 -3.50 18.58
N LYS A 180 4.54 -2.50 18.87
CA LYS A 180 3.09 -2.66 19.09
C LYS A 180 2.38 -1.44 18.57
N THR A 181 1.24 -1.56 17.89
CA THR A 181 0.39 -0.37 17.65
C THR A 181 -0.53 -0.05 18.80
N PRO A 182 -0.28 1.06 19.51
CA PRO A 182 -1.23 1.52 20.50
C PRO A 182 -2.50 1.94 19.75
N ASN A 183 -3.64 1.60 20.33
CA ASN A 183 -4.92 2.10 19.84
C ASN A 183 -5.05 3.57 20.27
N LYS A 184 -4.47 4.48 19.49
CA LYS A 184 -4.55 5.92 19.71
C LYS A 184 -5.62 6.52 18.77
N PRO A 185 -6.51 7.37 19.29
CA PRO A 185 -7.45 8.11 18.47
C PRO A 185 -6.71 9.08 17.52
N PHE A 186 -7.17 9.19 16.27
CA PHE A 186 -6.55 10.02 15.24
C PHE A 186 -6.56 11.51 15.59
N GLU A 187 -7.51 11.95 16.41
CA GLU A 187 -7.69 13.33 16.86
C GLU A 187 -6.50 13.84 17.69
N ASN A 188 -5.72 12.93 18.27
CA ASN A 188 -4.51 13.25 19.03
C ASN A 188 -3.24 13.20 18.17
N MET A 189 -3.37 13.02 16.87
CA MET A 189 -2.25 12.89 15.94
C MET A 189 -2.22 14.07 14.97
N MET A 190 -1.05 14.35 14.42
CA MET A 190 -0.89 15.39 13.41
C MET A 190 -1.31 14.84 12.04
N LEU A 191 -2.28 15.45 11.38
CA LEU A 191 -2.58 15.13 9.97
C LEU A 191 -1.39 15.58 9.11
N ILE A 192 -0.76 14.63 8.40
CA ILE A 192 0.37 14.87 7.49
C ILE A 192 -0.02 14.67 6.02
N GLY A 193 -1.28 14.36 5.74
CA GLY A 193 -1.86 14.47 4.41
C GLY A 193 -3.26 13.87 4.36
N SER A 194 -4.10 14.46 3.52
CA SER A 194 -5.50 14.09 3.35
C SER A 194 -5.75 13.66 1.90
N ASP A 195 -6.56 12.62 1.72
CA ASP A 195 -6.82 12.01 0.41
C ASP A 195 -5.54 11.65 -0.36
N ILE A 196 -4.46 11.30 0.34
CA ILE A 196 -3.23 10.83 -0.31
C ILE A 196 -3.62 9.65 -1.18
N SER A 197 -3.28 9.73 -2.47
CA SER A 197 -3.61 8.70 -3.44
C SER A 197 -2.36 8.19 -4.12
N TYR A 198 -2.21 6.87 -4.12
CA TYR A 198 -1.04 6.22 -4.70
C TYR A 198 -1.41 4.85 -5.29
N GLU A 199 -0.81 4.54 -6.43
CA GLU A 199 -0.91 3.24 -7.08
C GLU A 199 0.05 2.25 -6.41
N PHE A 200 -0.48 1.09 -6.04
CA PHE A 200 0.22 -0.02 -5.43
C PHE A 200 0.15 -1.23 -6.34
N ASN A 201 1.32 -1.76 -6.72
CA ASN A 201 1.38 -2.93 -7.57
C ASN A 201 0.99 -4.19 -6.77
N LEU A 202 -0.01 -4.92 -7.24
CA LEU A 202 -0.42 -6.19 -6.64
C LEU A 202 0.54 -7.33 -7.02
N TYR A 203 1.37 -7.12 -8.03
CA TYR A 203 2.42 -8.03 -8.46
C TYR A 203 3.76 -7.32 -8.43
N ASN A 204 4.79 -7.98 -7.92
CA ASN A 204 6.13 -7.44 -7.86
C ASN A 204 7.12 -8.45 -8.45
N GLY A 205 7.38 -8.32 -9.75
CA GLY A 205 8.27 -9.24 -10.47
C GLY A 205 9.74 -9.18 -10.03
N THR A 206 10.18 -8.05 -9.46
CA THR A 206 11.58 -7.88 -9.00
C THR A 206 11.78 -8.38 -7.58
N THR A 207 10.77 -8.24 -6.71
CA THR A 207 10.82 -8.65 -5.30
C THR A 207 9.51 -9.34 -4.90
N PRO A 208 9.23 -10.56 -5.41
CA PRO A 208 7.96 -11.26 -5.14
C PRO A 208 7.67 -11.45 -3.65
N HIS A 209 8.72 -11.69 -2.85
CA HIS A 209 8.64 -11.85 -1.39
C HIS A 209 8.06 -10.66 -0.63
N TRP A 210 7.98 -9.49 -1.25
CA TRP A 210 7.31 -8.32 -0.65
C TRP A 210 5.79 -8.46 -0.59
N LEU A 211 5.22 -9.35 -1.40
CA LEU A 211 3.78 -9.58 -1.55
C LEU A 211 3.39 -11.06 -1.40
N GLU A 212 4.31 -11.93 -0.99
CA GLU A 212 4.12 -13.39 -0.95
C GLU A 212 2.89 -13.84 -0.14
N SER A 213 2.47 -13.04 0.84
CA SER A 213 1.30 -13.32 1.67
C SER A 213 -0.02 -12.77 1.11
N LEU A 214 0.00 -11.98 0.04
CA LEU A 214 -1.21 -11.39 -0.52
C LEU A 214 -1.88 -12.35 -1.51
N SER A 215 -3.08 -12.82 -1.18
CA SER A 215 -3.93 -13.54 -2.14
C SER A 215 -4.56 -12.57 -3.14
N VAL A 216 -3.78 -12.15 -4.14
CA VAL A 216 -4.17 -11.13 -5.13
C VAL A 216 -5.49 -11.48 -5.82
N ASN A 217 -5.60 -12.71 -6.32
CA ASN A 217 -6.80 -13.15 -7.04
C ASN A 217 -8.06 -13.02 -6.18
N ARG A 218 -8.00 -13.44 -4.91
CA ARG A 218 -9.12 -13.34 -3.98
C ARG A 218 -9.45 -11.87 -3.68
N PHE A 219 -8.44 -11.05 -3.44
CA PHE A 219 -8.63 -9.63 -3.16
C PHE A 219 -9.31 -8.91 -4.34
N VAL A 220 -8.83 -9.12 -5.57
CA VAL A 220 -9.43 -8.57 -6.79
C VAL A 220 -10.86 -9.09 -6.97
N GLU A 221 -11.09 -10.38 -6.76
CA GLU A 221 -12.42 -10.98 -6.86
C GLU A 221 -13.42 -10.32 -5.90
N ILE A 222 -13.02 -10.03 -4.66
CA ILE A 222 -13.87 -9.35 -3.67
C ILE A 222 -14.22 -7.93 -4.14
N LEU A 223 -13.23 -7.16 -4.61
CA LEU A 223 -13.47 -5.80 -5.10
C LEU A 223 -14.46 -5.79 -6.28
N ILE A 224 -14.28 -6.71 -7.22
CA ILE A 224 -15.14 -6.83 -8.41
C ILE A 224 -16.54 -7.32 -8.02
N ASN A 225 -16.64 -8.34 -7.17
CA ASN A 225 -17.92 -8.86 -6.70
C ASN A 225 -18.71 -7.77 -5.95
N ARG A 226 -18.04 -6.98 -5.10
CA ARG A 226 -18.66 -5.84 -4.41
C ARG A 226 -19.17 -4.79 -5.39
N ALA A 227 -18.37 -4.47 -6.42
CA ALA A 227 -18.73 -3.46 -7.40
C ALA A 227 -19.88 -3.90 -8.33
N VAL A 228 -19.84 -5.15 -8.79
CA VAL A 228 -20.74 -5.69 -9.81
C VAL A 228 -22.01 -6.28 -9.20
N LYS A 229 -21.89 -7.16 -8.18
CA LYS A 229 -23.02 -7.92 -7.64
C LYS A 229 -23.80 -7.14 -6.59
N GLU A 230 -23.08 -6.43 -5.72
CA GLU A 230 -23.73 -5.68 -4.64
C GLU A 230 -24.08 -4.25 -5.05
N ASN A 231 -23.31 -3.67 -5.98
CA ASN A 231 -23.49 -2.32 -6.52
C ASN A 231 -23.66 -1.26 -5.40
N LYS A 232 -22.94 -1.44 -4.29
CA LYS A 232 -22.93 -0.54 -3.13
C LYS A 232 -21.70 0.35 -3.20
N ASP A 233 -21.94 1.66 -3.10
CA ASP A 233 -20.91 2.70 -2.98
C ASP A 233 -19.80 2.63 -4.05
N VAL A 234 -20.22 2.37 -5.29
CA VAL A 234 -19.36 2.32 -6.47
C VAL A 234 -19.48 3.63 -7.25
N TYR A 235 -18.36 4.28 -7.51
CA TYR A 235 -18.31 5.57 -8.17
C TYR A 235 -17.25 5.60 -9.27
N ASP A 236 -17.38 6.54 -10.19
CA ASP A 236 -16.31 6.90 -11.10
C ASP A 236 -15.17 7.56 -10.31
N TYR A 237 -13.93 7.23 -10.67
CA TYR A 237 -12.78 7.73 -9.95
C TYR A 237 -12.59 9.25 -10.11
N PHE A 238 -12.88 9.80 -11.28
CA PHE A 238 -12.56 11.17 -11.65
C PHE A 238 -13.68 12.14 -11.28
N ASP A 239 -14.90 11.87 -11.73
CA ASP A 239 -16.03 12.80 -11.52
C ASP A 239 -16.88 12.47 -10.28
N LYS A 240 -16.58 11.35 -9.60
CA LYS A 240 -17.27 10.86 -8.41
C LYS A 240 -18.77 10.59 -8.61
N THR A 241 -19.21 10.42 -9.86
CA THR A 241 -20.58 10.02 -10.17
C THR A 241 -20.81 8.56 -9.77
N LYS A 242 -22.02 8.26 -9.28
CA LYS A 242 -22.37 6.89 -8.88
C LYS A 242 -22.53 6.03 -10.13
N LEU A 243 -21.85 4.87 -10.16
CA LEU A 243 -21.95 3.93 -11.26
C LEU A 243 -23.06 2.91 -11.00
N ASN A 244 -23.63 2.39 -12.09
CA ASN A 244 -24.49 1.21 -12.05
C ASN A 244 -23.70 -0.02 -12.54
N GLU A 245 -24.23 -1.21 -12.30
CA GLU A 245 -23.59 -2.48 -12.67
C GLU A 245 -23.16 -2.51 -14.15
N LYS A 246 -24.04 -2.09 -15.08
CA LYS A 246 -23.74 -2.06 -16.50
C LYS A 246 -22.51 -1.20 -16.79
N LYS A 247 -22.44 -0.01 -16.20
CA LYS A 247 -21.30 0.89 -16.41
C LYS A 247 -20.01 0.38 -15.79
N VAL A 248 -20.09 -0.29 -14.64
CA VAL A 248 -18.94 -0.96 -14.00
C VAL A 248 -18.38 -2.05 -14.92
N ARG A 249 -19.26 -2.90 -15.48
CA ARG A 249 -18.90 -3.96 -16.43
C ARG A 249 -18.27 -3.43 -17.71
N GLU A 250 -18.89 -2.42 -18.34
CA GLU A 250 -18.31 -1.70 -19.48
C GLU A 250 -16.93 -1.12 -19.13
N ASN A 251 -16.78 -0.59 -17.91
CA ASN A 251 -15.52 -0.02 -17.46
C ASN A 251 -14.44 -1.06 -17.22
N LEU A 252 -14.82 -2.28 -16.81
CA LEU A 252 -13.96 -3.45 -16.74
C LEU A 252 -13.60 -4.02 -18.13
N GLY A 253 -14.26 -3.59 -19.20
CA GLY A 253 -13.99 -4.04 -20.56
C GLY A 253 -14.97 -5.09 -21.08
N GLU A 254 -16.08 -5.34 -20.38
CA GLU A 254 -17.16 -6.14 -20.94
C GLU A 254 -17.83 -5.39 -22.10
N SER A 255 -18.05 -6.08 -23.21
CA SER A 255 -18.82 -5.57 -24.34
C SER A 255 -19.65 -6.69 -24.95
N THR A 256 -20.78 -6.29 -25.55
CA THR A 256 -21.59 -7.17 -26.38
C THR A 256 -21.68 -6.51 -27.75
N GLU A 257 -21.17 -7.19 -28.76
CA GLU A 257 -21.20 -6.74 -30.15
C GLU A 257 -22.12 -7.65 -30.95
N GLU A 258 -23.01 -7.05 -31.73
CA GLU A 258 -23.88 -7.76 -32.65
C GLU A 258 -23.36 -7.57 -34.07
N TYR A 259 -23.06 -8.68 -34.75
CA TYR A 259 -22.68 -8.69 -36.16
C TYR A 259 -23.84 -9.23 -36.99
N TYR A 260 -24.22 -8.49 -38.02
CA TYR A 260 -25.22 -8.95 -38.98
C TYR A 260 -24.52 -9.68 -40.12
N VAL A 261 -24.93 -10.92 -40.37
CA VAL A 261 -24.43 -11.72 -41.50
C VAL A 261 -25.37 -11.49 -42.67
N GLU A 262 -24.89 -10.79 -43.69
CA GLU A 262 -25.64 -10.52 -44.92
C GLU A 262 -25.35 -11.59 -45.98
N ASP A 263 -26.38 -11.99 -46.74
CA ASP A 263 -26.20 -12.82 -47.93
C ASP A 263 -25.65 -12.02 -49.12
N GLU A 264 -25.45 -12.69 -50.27
CA GLU A 264 -24.97 -12.05 -51.50
C GLU A 264 -25.90 -10.93 -52.02
N ASN A 265 -27.13 -10.85 -51.52
CA ASN A 265 -28.11 -9.83 -51.88
C ASN A 265 -28.23 -8.70 -50.84
N GLY A 266 -27.41 -8.71 -49.78
CA GLY A 266 -27.48 -7.74 -48.68
C GLY A 266 -28.63 -7.97 -47.71
N THR A 267 -29.24 -9.16 -47.72
CA THR A 267 -30.28 -9.53 -46.76
C THR A 267 -29.62 -10.08 -45.50
N VAL A 268 -29.92 -9.49 -44.34
CA VAL A 268 -29.48 -10.04 -43.04
C VAL A 268 -30.09 -11.42 -42.85
N THR A 269 -29.25 -12.45 -42.83
CA THR A 269 -29.63 -13.85 -42.67
C THR A 269 -29.41 -14.37 -41.26
N ASP A 270 -28.46 -13.77 -40.52
CA ASP A 270 -28.14 -14.15 -39.15
C ASP A 270 -27.66 -12.94 -38.34
N THR A 271 -27.77 -13.05 -37.01
CA THR A 271 -27.22 -12.09 -36.04
C THR A 271 -26.30 -12.83 -35.08
N VAL A 272 -25.00 -12.58 -35.18
CA VAL A 272 -23.99 -13.17 -34.31
C VAL A 272 -23.74 -12.22 -33.15
N VAL A 273 -24.05 -12.66 -31.93
CA VAL A 273 -23.76 -11.92 -30.71
C VAL A 273 -22.43 -12.39 -30.13
N SER A 274 -21.41 -11.52 -30.16
CA SER A 274 -20.13 -11.76 -29.50
C SER A 274 -20.12 -11.04 -28.15
N THR A 275 -19.83 -11.78 -27.08
CA THR A 275 -19.68 -11.20 -25.74
C THR A 275 -18.23 -11.29 -25.31
N ASN A 276 -17.60 -10.14 -25.11
CA ASN A 276 -16.29 -10.05 -24.50
C ASN A 276 -16.45 -9.95 -22.99
N ASN A 277 -15.90 -10.90 -22.25
CA ASN A 277 -15.85 -10.84 -20.78
C ASN A 277 -14.52 -10.19 -20.35
N PHE A 278 -14.53 -9.44 -19.26
CA PHE A 278 -13.28 -8.92 -18.70
C PHE A 278 -12.47 -10.04 -18.05
N ASP A 279 -11.15 -9.91 -18.07
CA ASP A 279 -10.24 -10.80 -17.35
C ASP A 279 -9.80 -10.14 -16.02
N PRO A 280 -10.13 -10.73 -14.86
CA PRO A 280 -9.67 -10.23 -13.56
C PRO A 280 -8.15 -10.07 -13.46
N MET A 281 -7.36 -10.84 -14.23
CA MET A 281 -5.90 -10.75 -14.24
C MET A 281 -5.36 -9.46 -14.87
N GLU A 282 -6.20 -8.71 -15.58
CA GLU A 282 -5.87 -7.35 -16.04
C GLU A 282 -5.81 -6.36 -14.87
N ILE A 283 -6.37 -6.68 -13.70
CA ILE A 283 -6.24 -5.86 -12.49
C ILE A 283 -4.89 -6.15 -11.82
N THR A 284 -3.86 -5.41 -12.24
CA THR A 284 -2.48 -5.63 -11.77
C THR A 284 -2.06 -4.69 -10.65
N THR A 285 -2.79 -3.58 -10.45
CA THR A 285 -2.50 -2.60 -9.41
C THR A 285 -3.80 -2.09 -8.78
N VAL A 286 -3.69 -1.47 -7.60
CA VAL A 286 -4.79 -0.81 -6.90
C VAL A 286 -4.33 0.57 -6.44
N ILE A 287 -5.23 1.54 -6.50
CA ILE A 287 -5.03 2.86 -5.93
C ILE A 287 -5.67 2.88 -4.55
N PHE A 288 -4.89 3.24 -3.55
CA PHE A 288 -5.41 3.57 -2.22
C PHE A 288 -5.62 5.06 -2.10
N ILE A 289 -6.70 5.46 -1.44
CA ILE A 289 -6.95 6.86 -1.07
C ILE A 289 -7.10 6.92 0.45
N GLU A 290 -6.21 7.66 1.09
CA GLU A 290 -5.98 7.56 2.53
C GLU A 290 -5.76 8.92 3.20
N ASP A 291 -6.06 9.00 4.48
CA ASP A 291 -5.55 10.08 5.34
C ASP A 291 -4.39 9.54 6.17
N TRP A 292 -3.30 10.30 6.22
CA TRP A 292 -2.10 9.93 6.95
C TRP A 292 -1.90 10.84 8.15
N TYR A 293 -1.60 10.23 9.29
CA TYR A 293 -1.40 10.90 10.55
C TYR A 293 -0.02 10.54 11.10
N LEU A 294 0.59 11.46 11.83
CA LEU A 294 1.86 11.28 12.51
C LEU A 294 1.65 11.43 14.02
N ASP A 295 2.06 10.41 14.77
CA ASP A 295 2.30 10.58 16.19
C ASP A 295 3.67 11.24 16.39
N THR A 296 3.67 12.50 16.80
CA THR A 296 4.90 13.28 16.98
C THR A 296 5.76 12.81 18.16
N THR A 297 5.25 11.89 18.99
CA THR A 297 5.95 11.35 20.15
C THR A 297 6.91 10.24 19.77
N ASP A 298 6.49 9.31 18.90
CA ASP A 298 7.27 8.16 18.47
C ASP A 298 7.58 8.16 16.96
N MET A 299 7.14 9.20 16.24
CA MET A 299 7.23 9.35 14.78
C MET A 299 6.45 8.31 13.98
N ARG A 300 5.47 7.63 14.57
CA ARG A 300 4.71 6.62 13.84
C ARG A 300 3.70 7.23 12.88
N ILE A 301 3.63 6.64 11.69
CA ILE A 301 2.61 6.94 10.67
C ILE A 301 1.40 6.04 10.88
N TYR A 302 0.21 6.64 10.95
CA TYR A 302 -1.07 5.94 10.96
C TYR A 302 -1.84 6.28 9.68
N LYS A 303 -2.58 5.29 9.17
CA LYS A 303 -3.28 5.40 7.89
C LYS A 303 -4.75 5.07 8.08
N LYS A 304 -5.61 5.97 7.59
CA LYS A 304 -7.04 5.73 7.47
C LYS A 304 -7.36 5.49 6.00
N VAL A 305 -7.57 4.23 5.62
CA VAL A 305 -7.92 3.88 4.24
C VAL A 305 -9.38 4.24 4.02
N LYS A 306 -9.66 5.14 3.07
CA LYS A 306 -11.01 5.62 2.79
C LYS A 306 -11.61 4.96 1.56
N GLN A 307 -10.78 4.75 0.53
CA GLN A 307 -11.23 4.21 -0.74
C GLN A 307 -10.17 3.30 -1.35
N ILE A 308 -10.64 2.36 -2.17
CA ILE A 308 -9.80 1.48 -3.00
C ILE A 308 -10.35 1.53 -4.43
N ALA A 309 -9.46 1.73 -5.41
CA ALA A 309 -9.81 1.70 -6.82
C ALA A 309 -8.89 0.71 -7.55
N PRO A 310 -9.40 -0.39 -8.12
CA PRO A 310 -8.59 -1.26 -8.94
C PRO A 310 -8.11 -0.54 -10.20
N VAL A 311 -7.00 -0.98 -10.77
CA VAL A 311 -6.48 -0.45 -12.04
C VAL A 311 -6.33 -1.60 -13.01
N ARG A 312 -7.08 -1.50 -14.10
CA ARG A 312 -7.02 -2.42 -15.23
C ARG A 312 -5.88 -2.02 -16.15
N VAL A 313 -5.03 -2.97 -16.50
CA VAL A 313 -3.94 -2.85 -17.46
C VAL A 313 -4.19 -3.86 -18.57
N PHE A 314 -4.34 -3.39 -19.79
CA PHE A 314 -4.74 -4.21 -20.93
C PHE A 314 -4.07 -3.70 -22.22
N THR A 315 -3.93 -4.58 -23.19
CA THR A 315 -3.46 -4.21 -24.52
C THR A 315 -4.63 -3.69 -25.34
N SER A 316 -4.47 -2.54 -25.98
CA SER A 316 -5.44 -1.97 -26.92
C SER A 316 -4.73 -1.65 -28.24
N SER A 317 -5.47 -1.62 -29.34
CA SER A 317 -4.92 -1.17 -30.63
C SER A 317 -5.15 0.33 -30.78
N ASN A 318 -4.11 1.08 -31.11
CA ASN A 318 -4.23 2.49 -31.44
C ASN A 318 -4.86 2.70 -32.84
N TYR A 319 -5.05 3.95 -33.25
CA TYR A 319 -5.63 4.29 -34.56
C TYR A 319 -4.81 3.81 -35.78
N LYS A 320 -3.56 3.37 -35.58
CA LYS A 320 -2.70 2.78 -36.61
C LYS A 320 -2.73 1.24 -36.59
N GLY A 321 -3.43 0.65 -35.62
CA GLY A 321 -3.45 -0.79 -35.40
C GLY A 321 -2.26 -1.31 -34.57
N ASP A 322 -1.38 -0.44 -34.07
CA ASP A 322 -0.29 -0.88 -33.19
C ASP A 322 -0.83 -1.16 -31.79
N GLU A 323 -0.33 -2.22 -31.16
CA GLU A 323 -0.65 -2.57 -29.77
C GLU A 323 0.00 -1.61 -28.78
N GLU A 324 -0.78 -1.07 -27.85
CA GLU A 324 -0.32 -0.23 -26.74
C GLU A 324 -0.86 -0.73 -25.40
N ILE A 325 -0.04 -0.62 -24.35
CA ILE A 325 -0.48 -0.93 -22.98
C ILE A 325 -1.27 0.27 -22.46
N SER A 326 -2.56 0.04 -22.22
CA SER A 326 -3.49 1.01 -21.68
C SER A 326 -3.76 0.76 -20.19
N LYS A 327 -3.99 1.83 -19.44
CA LYS A 327 -4.47 1.76 -18.05
C LYS A 327 -5.85 2.41 -17.92
N LYS A 328 -6.72 1.80 -17.14
CA LYS A 328 -8.04 2.36 -16.80
C LYS A 328 -8.39 2.07 -15.35
N ILE A 329 -8.96 3.07 -14.66
CA ILE A 329 -9.54 2.90 -13.33
C ILE A 329 -11.04 2.65 -13.55
N PRO A 330 -11.54 1.42 -13.43
CA PRO A 330 -12.90 1.12 -13.83
C PRO A 330 -13.94 1.67 -12.84
N PHE A 331 -13.57 1.77 -11.56
CA PHE A 331 -14.41 2.28 -10.48
C PHE A 331 -13.57 2.57 -9.23
N VAL A 332 -14.17 3.25 -8.25
CA VAL A 332 -13.68 3.40 -6.88
C VAL A 332 -14.73 2.93 -5.87
N LEU A 333 -14.30 2.23 -4.83
CA LEU A 333 -15.14 1.76 -3.73
C LEU A 333 -14.80 2.50 -2.44
N TYR A 334 -15.82 2.91 -1.70
CA TYR A 334 -15.67 3.51 -0.37
C TYR A 334 -15.64 2.41 0.71
N LEU A 335 -14.71 2.54 1.65
CA LEU A 335 -14.58 1.65 2.79
C LEU A 335 -15.36 2.19 4.00
N GLN A 336 -15.80 1.29 4.87
CA GLN A 336 -16.54 1.62 6.10
C GLN A 336 -15.63 1.99 7.28
#